data_AF-A0A517WDI9-F1
#
_entry.id   AF-A0A517WDI9-F1
#
_cell.length_a   1.000
_cell.length_b   1.000
_cell.length_c   1.000
_cell.angle_alpha   90.00
_cell.angle_beta   90.00
_cell.angle_gamma   90.00
#
_symmetry.space_group_name_H-M   'P 1'
#
loop_
_entity.id
_entity.type
_entity.pdbx_description
1 polymer ?
#
loop_
_entity_poly.entity_id
_entity_poly.type
_entity_poly.pdbx_seq_one_letter_code
_entity_poly.pdbx_strand_id
1 'polypeptide(L)'
;MDSDEYWKSLVERVYHQHETLVGVEETYYRLSCIYGETMVDGVQSYFERRVQEYQKDMTSLVEHGFQPIADEYNAAKSIMFGPDDLTTESVDELIDRMCEDEDLDSRIDQQLGPVYDRLTEQLEDLNEYIYQFGIRHQLYLE
;
A
#
# COMPACT_ATOMS: atom_id res chain seq x y z
N MET A 1 -22.62 -5.87 -11.18
CA MET A 1 -21.83 -5.43 -10.03
C MET A 1 -20.73 -4.57 -10.59
N ASP A 2 -20.71 -3.32 -10.18
CA ASP A 2 -19.65 -2.38 -10.55
C ASP A 2 -18.44 -2.55 -9.62
N SER A 3 -17.37 -1.80 -9.90
CA SER A 3 -16.12 -1.84 -9.14
C SER A 3 -16.33 -1.51 -7.65
N ASP A 4 -17.18 -0.53 -7.33
CA ASP A 4 -17.42 -0.09 -5.95
C ASP A 4 -18.20 -1.13 -5.14
N GLU A 5 -19.23 -1.72 -5.74
CA GLU A 5 -19.98 -2.83 -5.15
C GLU A 5 -19.08 -4.04 -4.91
N TYR A 6 -18.22 -4.37 -5.88
CA TYR A 6 -17.29 -5.49 -5.73
C TYR A 6 -16.27 -5.23 -4.64
N TRP A 7 -15.66 -4.04 -4.61
CA TRP A 7 -14.71 -3.66 -3.56
C TRP A 7 -15.33 -3.76 -2.17
N LYS A 8 -16.55 -3.22 -1.97
CA LYS A 8 -17.28 -3.33 -0.69
C LYS A 8 -17.51 -4.79 -0.30
N SER A 9 -17.93 -5.63 -1.26
CA SER A 9 -18.12 -7.06 -1.00
C SER A 9 -16.81 -7.76 -0.64
N LEU A 10 -15.69 -7.38 -1.25
CA LEU A 10 -14.38 -7.98 -1.00
C LEU A 10 -13.85 -7.60 0.39
N VAL A 11 -13.95 -6.32 0.75
CA VAL A 11 -13.61 -5.81 2.08
C VAL A 11 -14.45 -6.50 3.16
N GLU A 12 -15.75 -6.67 2.94
CA GLU A 12 -16.62 -7.39 3.88
C GLU A 12 -16.13 -8.82 4.13
N ARG A 13 -15.79 -9.54 3.07
CA ARG A 13 -15.28 -10.92 3.15
C ARG A 13 -13.96 -11.01 3.93
N VAL A 14 -13.03 -10.10 3.66
CA VAL A 14 -11.73 -10.08 4.34
C VAL A 14 -11.87 -9.68 5.81
N TYR A 15 -12.56 -8.58 6.12
CA TYR A 15 -12.56 -7.99 7.46
C TYR A 15 -13.63 -8.56 8.39
N HIS A 16 -14.83 -8.84 7.88
CA HIS A 16 -15.95 -9.31 8.70
C HIS A 16 -16.11 -10.82 8.69
N GLN A 17 -15.69 -11.49 7.62
CA GLN A 17 -15.80 -12.95 7.47
C GLN A 17 -14.45 -13.67 7.63
N HIS A 18 -13.35 -12.92 7.81
CA HIS A 18 -11.99 -13.43 7.95
C HIS A 18 -11.57 -14.37 6.80
N GLU A 19 -12.09 -14.11 5.60
CA GLU A 19 -11.77 -14.90 4.43
C GLU A 19 -10.31 -14.65 3.99
N THR A 20 -9.58 -15.74 3.77
CA THR A 20 -8.25 -15.68 3.14
C THR A 20 -8.43 -15.70 1.62
N LEU A 21 -8.23 -14.56 0.98
CA LEU A 21 -8.22 -14.47 -0.47
C LEU A 21 -7.01 -15.20 -1.06
N VAL A 22 -7.17 -15.76 -2.25
CA VAL A 22 -6.08 -16.40 -3.01
C VAL A 22 -6.16 -16.06 -4.49
N GLY A 23 -5.02 -16.05 -5.17
CA GLY A 23 -4.94 -15.88 -6.62
C GLY A 23 -5.36 -14.48 -7.08
N VAL A 24 -6.31 -14.41 -8.02
CA VAL A 24 -6.73 -13.15 -8.66
C VAL A 24 -7.30 -12.17 -7.65
N GLU A 25 -8.18 -12.62 -6.75
CA GLU A 25 -8.81 -11.71 -5.77
C GLU A 25 -7.79 -11.18 -4.76
N GLU A 26 -6.82 -12.01 -4.34
CA GLU A 26 -5.72 -11.57 -3.48
C GLU A 26 -4.88 -10.50 -4.18
N THR A 27 -4.52 -10.74 -5.44
CA THR A 27 -3.73 -9.80 -6.25
C THR A 27 -4.45 -8.46 -6.39
N TYR A 28 -5.73 -8.50 -6.79
CA TYR A 28 -6.57 -7.32 -6.91
C TYR A 28 -6.62 -6.55 -5.57
N TYR A 29 -6.94 -7.25 -4.49
CA TYR A 29 -7.05 -6.66 -3.15
C TYR A 29 -5.75 -6.00 -2.70
N ARG A 30 -4.60 -6.66 -2.87
CA ARG A 30 -3.28 -6.12 -2.48
C ARG A 30 -2.96 -4.83 -3.22
N LEU A 31 -3.08 -4.85 -4.55
CA LEU A 31 -2.78 -3.66 -5.37
C LEU A 31 -3.74 -2.51 -5.02
N SER A 32 -5.03 -2.80 -4.81
CA SER A 32 -6.00 -1.80 -4.35
C SER A 32 -5.65 -1.22 -2.98
N CYS A 33 -5.19 -2.03 -2.02
CA CYS A 33 -4.73 -1.54 -0.73
C CYS A 33 -3.50 -0.64 -0.87
N ILE A 34 -2.48 -1.05 -1.63
CA ILE A 34 -1.26 -0.23 -1.86
C ILE A 34 -1.64 1.16 -2.37
N TYR A 35 -2.48 1.21 -3.40
CA TYR A 35 -3.00 2.46 -3.95
C TYR A 35 -3.81 3.26 -2.93
N GLY A 36 -4.81 2.62 -2.31
CA GLY A 36 -5.77 3.28 -1.42
C GLY A 36 -5.13 3.87 -0.17
N GLU A 37 -4.30 3.10 0.55
CA GLU A 37 -3.65 3.58 1.78
C GLU A 37 -2.74 4.79 1.48
N THR A 38 -2.09 4.77 0.33
CA THR A 38 -1.06 5.77 0.00
C THR A 38 -1.67 7.04 -0.57
N MET A 39 -2.67 6.93 -1.44
CA MET A 39 -3.31 8.11 -2.05
C MET A 39 -4.28 8.82 -1.12
N VAL A 40 -4.86 8.11 -0.14
CA VAL A 40 -5.82 8.70 0.80
C VAL A 40 -5.12 9.29 2.02
N ASP A 41 -4.22 8.53 2.65
CA ASP A 41 -3.66 8.89 3.95
C ASP A 41 -2.11 9.03 3.93
N GLY A 42 -1.47 8.79 2.78
CA GLY A 42 -0.03 8.94 2.61
C GLY A 42 0.77 7.66 2.87
N VAL A 43 2.06 7.72 2.52
CA VAL A 43 2.96 6.54 2.57
C VAL A 43 3.16 6.00 3.99
N GLN A 44 3.07 6.86 5.02
CA GLN A 44 3.19 6.45 6.42
C GLN A 44 2.02 5.54 6.84
N SER A 45 0.79 5.90 6.48
CA SER A 45 -0.40 5.10 6.77
C SER A 45 -0.40 3.74 6.09
N TYR A 46 0.23 3.62 4.92
CA TYR A 46 0.50 2.30 4.33
C TYR A 46 1.31 1.43 5.28
N PHE A 47 2.42 1.93 5.85
CA PHE A 47 3.22 1.15 6.78
C PHE A 47 2.44 0.78 8.04
N GLU A 48 1.69 1.70 8.64
CA GLU A 48 0.87 1.42 9.82
C GLU A 48 -0.14 0.28 9.59
N ARG A 49 -0.79 0.26 8.43
CA ARG A 49 -1.92 -0.65 8.17
C ARG A 49 -1.51 -1.93 7.45
N ARG A 50 -0.39 -1.92 6.74
CA ARG A 50 0.03 -2.99 5.82
C ARG A 50 1.41 -3.60 6.15
N VAL A 51 2.02 -3.24 7.28
CA VAL A 51 3.35 -3.72 7.69
C VAL A 51 3.56 -5.23 7.51
N GLN A 52 2.56 -6.04 7.91
CA GLN A 52 2.63 -7.51 7.85
C GLN A 52 2.59 -8.05 6.42
N GLU A 53 2.03 -7.28 5.50
CA GLU A 53 1.84 -7.64 4.10
C GLU A 53 2.93 -7.05 3.20
N TYR A 54 3.80 -6.19 3.74
CA TYR A 54 4.83 -5.44 3.01
C TYR A 54 5.60 -6.29 1.98
N GLN A 55 6.19 -7.42 2.42
CA GLN A 55 7.01 -8.24 1.53
C GLN A 55 6.20 -8.83 0.36
N LYS A 56 4.96 -9.24 0.62
CA LYS A 56 4.06 -9.81 -0.41
C LYS A 56 3.55 -8.72 -1.35
N ASP A 57 3.27 -7.54 -0.82
CA ASP A 57 2.84 -6.38 -1.59
C ASP A 57 3.95 -5.92 -2.54
N MET A 58 5.19 -5.80 -2.04
CA MET A 58 6.35 -5.48 -2.88
C MET A 58 6.56 -6.54 -3.97
N THR A 59 6.46 -7.82 -3.61
CA THR A 59 6.57 -8.92 -4.59
C THR A 59 5.48 -8.81 -5.66
N SER A 60 4.23 -8.54 -5.27
CA SER A 60 3.10 -8.40 -6.19
C SER A 60 3.31 -7.22 -7.16
N LEU A 61 3.79 -6.07 -6.67
CA LEU A 61 4.12 -4.93 -7.54
C LEU A 61 5.15 -5.33 -8.60
N VAL A 62 6.22 -6.01 -8.20
CA VAL A 62 7.29 -6.45 -9.11
C VAL A 62 6.77 -7.45 -10.14
N GLU A 63 6.01 -8.46 -9.71
CA GLU A 63 5.43 -9.48 -10.59
C GLU A 63 4.48 -8.89 -11.64
N HIS A 64 3.84 -7.76 -11.33
CA HIS A 64 2.92 -7.05 -12.21
C HIS A 64 3.53 -5.85 -12.95
N GLY A 65 4.86 -5.68 -12.90
CA GLY A 65 5.57 -4.67 -13.68
C GLY A 65 5.69 -3.29 -13.03
N PHE A 66 5.31 -3.16 -11.76
CA PHE A 66 5.38 -1.94 -10.95
C PHE A 66 6.61 -1.90 -10.05
N GLN A 67 7.75 -2.41 -10.53
CA GLN A 67 9.04 -2.32 -9.82
C GLN A 67 9.37 -0.89 -9.37
N PRO A 68 9.16 0.17 -10.19
CA PRO A 68 9.41 1.54 -9.77
C PRO A 68 8.61 1.96 -8.52
N ILE A 69 7.35 1.54 -8.39
CA ILE A 69 6.55 1.79 -7.19
C ILE A 69 7.15 1.06 -5.98
N ALA A 70 7.52 -0.21 -6.15
CA ALA A 70 8.14 -1.01 -5.09
C ALA A 70 9.48 -0.40 -4.63
N ASP A 71 10.27 0.17 -5.54
CA ASP A 71 11.53 0.85 -5.22
C ASP A 71 11.29 2.09 -4.36
N GLU A 72 10.24 2.87 -4.65
CA GLU A 72 9.89 4.04 -3.84
C GLU A 72 9.39 3.66 -2.43
N TYR A 73 8.62 2.57 -2.28
CA TYR A 73 8.29 2.04 -0.94
C TYR A 73 9.52 1.56 -0.18
N ASN A 74 10.51 0.95 -0.86
CA ASN A 74 11.78 0.59 -0.22
C ASN A 74 12.57 1.83 0.20
N ALA A 75 12.52 2.91 -0.58
CA ALA A 75 13.12 4.20 -0.22
C ALA A 75 12.42 4.82 1.01
N ALA A 76 11.08 4.84 1.02
CA ALA A 76 10.29 5.30 2.16
C ALA A 76 10.58 4.47 3.42
N LYS A 77 10.62 3.13 3.29
CA LYS A 77 11.00 2.22 4.38
C LYS A 77 12.37 2.58 4.94
N SER A 78 13.36 2.83 4.07
CA SER A 78 14.72 3.17 4.47
C SER A 78 14.81 4.53 5.18
N ILE A 79 13.98 5.50 4.80
CA ILE A 79 13.89 6.81 5.46
C ILE A 79 13.29 6.68 6.87
N MET A 80 12.20 5.92 6.99
CA MET A 80 11.43 5.80 8.23
C MET A 80 12.10 4.86 9.24
N PHE A 81 12.51 3.68 8.79
CA PHE A 81 12.92 2.57 9.66
C PHE A 81 14.40 2.18 9.48
N GLY A 82 15.09 2.78 8.52
CA GLY A 82 16.48 2.42 8.21
C GLY A 82 16.61 1.03 7.58
N PRO A 83 17.77 0.35 7.75
CA PRO A 83 18.05 -0.92 7.10
C PRO A 83 17.36 -2.12 7.76
N ASP A 84 16.76 -1.93 8.93
CA ASP A 84 16.25 -3.02 9.76
C ASP A 84 15.00 -3.68 9.13
N ASP A 85 14.68 -4.89 9.61
CA ASP A 85 13.49 -5.60 9.19
C ASP A 85 12.23 -4.89 9.67
N LEU A 86 11.24 -4.81 8.79
CA LEU A 86 9.99 -4.14 9.10
C LEU A 86 9.11 -5.07 9.95
N THR A 87 8.80 -4.63 11.17
CA THR A 87 7.91 -5.33 12.11
C THR A 87 6.82 -4.38 12.61
N THR A 88 5.70 -4.92 13.09
CA THR A 88 4.65 -4.08 13.71
C THR A 88 5.22 -3.25 14.87
N GLU A 89 6.06 -3.86 15.71
CA GLU A 89 6.73 -3.17 16.82
C GLU A 89 7.59 -1.99 16.33
N SER A 90 8.39 -2.17 15.28
CA SER A 90 9.20 -1.08 14.73
C SER A 90 8.37 0.08 14.15
N VAL A 91 7.15 -0.21 13.67
CA VAL A 91 6.24 0.82 13.18
C VAL A 91 5.65 1.58 14.36
N ASP A 92 5.09 0.86 15.34
CA ASP A 92 4.51 1.46 16.54
C ASP A 92 5.53 2.34 17.28
N GLU A 93 6.76 1.86 17.47
CA GLU A 93 7.85 2.61 18.09
C GLU A 93 8.21 3.90 17.34
N LEU A 94 8.17 3.89 16.01
CA LEU A 94 8.44 5.09 15.22
C LEU A 94 7.32 6.10 15.35
N ILE A 95 6.06 5.66 15.24
CA ILE A 95 4.89 6.55 15.33
C ILE A 95 4.79 7.18 16.72
N ASP A 96 5.01 6.41 17.78
CA ASP A 96 5.06 6.92 19.14
C ASP A 96 6.13 8.02 19.28
N ARG A 97 7.33 7.78 18.73
CA ARG A 97 8.41 8.77 18.74
C ARG A 97 8.09 10.02 17.92
N MET A 98 7.45 9.88 16.76
CA MET A 98 7.03 11.03 15.93
C MET A 98 5.97 11.87 16.65
N CYS A 99 5.06 11.22 17.39
CA CYS A 99 4.06 11.90 18.21
C CYS A 99 4.67 12.66 19.40
N GLU A 100 5.80 12.19 19.94
CA GLU A 100 6.51 12.84 21.04
C GLU A 100 7.54 13.90 20.59
N ASP A 101 8.05 13.79 19.36
CA ASP A 101 9.13 14.61 18.80
C ASP A 101 8.70 15.26 17.47
N GLU A 102 8.17 16.49 17.54
CA GLU A 102 7.73 17.28 16.37
C GLU A 102 8.87 17.56 15.37
N ASP A 103 10.13 17.63 15.83
CA ASP A 103 11.29 17.84 14.96
C ASP A 103 11.59 16.56 14.16
N LEU A 104 11.41 15.39 14.77
CA LEU A 104 11.53 14.10 14.09
C LEU A 104 10.46 13.93 13.02
N ASP A 105 9.20 14.20 13.37
CA ASP A 105 8.05 14.15 12.47
C ASP A 105 8.29 15.03 11.23
N SER A 106 8.58 16.32 11.46
CA SER A 106 8.87 17.28 10.39
C SER A 106 10.03 16.85 9.49
N ARG A 107 11.07 16.22 10.06
CA ARG A 107 12.24 15.75 9.30
C ARG A 107 11.93 14.52 8.45
N ILE A 108 11.07 13.62 8.94
CA ILE A 108 10.63 12.45 8.18
C ILE A 108 9.76 12.91 7.02
N ASP A 109 8.79 13.79 7.27
CA ASP A 109 7.92 14.36 6.23
C ASP A 109 8.71 15.05 5.13
N GLN A 110 9.71 15.86 5.48
CA GLN A 110 10.57 16.52 4.49
C GLN A 110 11.37 15.53 3.62
N GLN A 111 11.78 14.40 4.19
CA GLN A 111 12.50 13.36 3.44
C GLN A 111 11.56 12.50 2.59
N LEU A 112 10.34 12.27 3.07
CA LEU A 112 9.32 11.52 2.35
C LEU A 112 8.69 12.32 1.20
N GLY A 113 8.62 13.65 1.28
CA GLY A 113 8.02 14.50 0.25
C GLY A 113 8.43 14.12 -1.18
N PRO A 114 9.74 14.09 -1.53
CA PRO A 114 10.18 13.69 -2.86
C PRO A 114 9.83 12.25 -3.24
N VAL A 115 9.74 11.32 -2.28
CA VAL A 115 9.33 9.94 -2.53
C VAL A 115 7.84 9.89 -2.84
N TYR A 116 7.04 10.61 -2.06
CA TYR A 116 5.60 10.72 -2.27
C TYR A 116 5.26 11.35 -3.62
N ASP A 117 5.98 12.41 -4.02
CA ASP A 117 5.79 13.03 -5.34
C ASP A 117 5.98 12.00 -6.47
N ARG A 118 7.07 11.22 -6.42
CA ARG A 118 7.35 10.18 -7.43
C ARG A 118 6.37 9.00 -7.35
N LEU A 119 5.92 8.62 -6.16
CA LEU A 119 4.89 7.60 -5.99
C LEU A 119 3.58 8.04 -6.63
N THR A 120 3.15 9.26 -6.37
CA THR A 120 1.85 9.78 -6.82
C THR A 120 1.73 9.75 -8.34
N GLU A 121 2.79 10.13 -9.06
CA GLU A 121 2.84 10.06 -10.54
C GLU A 121 2.65 8.64 -11.08
N GLN A 122 3.16 7.63 -10.37
CA GLN A 122 3.11 6.23 -10.79
C GLN A 122 1.86 5.50 -10.32
N LEU A 123 1.25 5.95 -9.22
CA LEU A 123 0.05 5.35 -8.65
C LEU A 123 -1.18 5.54 -9.55
N GLU A 124 -1.18 6.55 -10.43
CA GLU A 124 -2.22 6.69 -11.47
C GLU A 124 -2.21 5.51 -12.45
N ASP A 125 -1.02 5.09 -12.91
CA ASP A 125 -0.86 3.92 -13.78
C ASP A 125 -1.26 2.62 -13.07
N LEU A 126 -0.95 2.51 -11.76
CA LEU A 126 -1.38 1.38 -10.95
C LEU A 126 -2.91 1.32 -10.83
N ASN A 127 -3.57 2.46 -10.63
CA ASN A 127 -5.03 2.52 -10.52
C ASN A 127 -5.73 2.09 -11.81
N GLU A 128 -5.26 2.58 -12.97
CA GLU A 128 -5.78 2.14 -14.27
C GLU A 128 -5.54 0.63 -14.45
N TYR A 129 -4.37 0.13 -14.09
CA TYR A 129 -4.09 -1.31 -14.14
C TYR A 129 -5.03 -2.12 -13.24
N ILE A 130 -5.28 -1.69 -12.01
CA ILE A 130 -6.22 -2.35 -11.07
C ILE A 130 -7.61 -2.44 -11.70
N TYR A 131 -8.08 -1.34 -12.29
CA TYR A 131 -9.38 -1.28 -12.96
C TYR A 131 -9.46 -2.29 -14.12
N GLN A 132 -8.49 -2.25 -15.03
CA GLN A 132 -8.41 -3.18 -16.16
C GLN A 132 -8.21 -4.63 -15.72
N PHE A 133 -7.50 -4.87 -14.63
CA PHE A 133 -7.30 -6.19 -14.05
C PHE A 133 -8.62 -6.79 -13.56
N GLY A 134 -9.43 -6.00 -12.84
CA GLY A 134 -10.75 -6.42 -12.37
C GLY A 134 -11.69 -6.81 -13.51
N ILE A 135 -11.74 -6.00 -14.58
CA ILE A 135 -12.52 -6.31 -15.80
C ILE A 135 -12.02 -7.58 -16.48
N ARG A 136 -10.71 -7.66 -16.75
CA ARG A 136 -10.09 -8.78 -17.48
C ARG A 136 -10.35 -10.12 -16.79
N HIS A 137 -10.37 -10.12 -15.46
CA HIS A 137 -10.61 -11.31 -14.67
C HIS A 137 -12.06 -11.48 -14.20
N GLN A 138 -12.98 -10.67 -14.74
CA GLN A 138 -14.43 -10.78 -14.50
C GLN A 138 -14.82 -10.63 -13.03
N LEU A 139 -14.08 -9.82 -12.26
CA LEU A 139 -14.42 -9.48 -10.88
C LEU A 139 -15.64 -8.54 -10.83
N TYR A 140 -15.73 -7.64 -11.81
CA TYR A 140 -16.86 -6.75 -12.06
C TYR A 140 -16.97 -6.46 -13.57
N LEU A 141 -18.02 -5.73 -13.95
CA LEU A 141 -18.28 -5.32 -15.33
C LEU A 141 -17.75 -3.90 -15.59
N GLU A 142 -17.44 -3.60 -16.86
CA GLU A 142 -17.15 -2.24 -17.36
C GLU A 142 -18.27 -1.24 -17.06
#